data_AF-A0A9E3H784-F1
#
_entry.id   AF-A0A9E3H784-F1
#
_cell.length_a   1.000
_cell.length_b   1.000
_cell.length_c   1.000
_cell.angle_alpha   90.00
_cell.angle_beta   90.00
_cell.angle_gamma   90.00
#
_symmetry.space_group_name_H-M   'P 1'
#
loop_
_entity.id
_entity.type
_entity.pdbx_description
1 polymer ?
#
loop_
_entity_poly.entity_id
_entity_poly.type
_entity_poly.pdbx_seq_one_letter_code
_entity_poly.pdbx_strand_id
1 'polypeptide(L)'
;MITASELIPEFEKLFRQKLQLNNCRLKKKKQENNYEITTPAKDIFLMYWCDFPEIKLIYQPVGIRTKQTILYERAIRDHIIFCVSSLQDKLALL
;
A
#
# COMPACT_ATOMS: atom_id res chain seq x y z
N MET A 1 9.00 -15.16 17.90
CA MET A 1 7.95 -15.08 16.87
C MET A 1 7.82 -13.61 16.51
N ILE A 2 8.11 -13.25 15.26
CA ILE A 2 7.86 -11.88 14.82
C ILE A 2 6.35 -11.69 14.71
N THR A 3 5.85 -10.61 15.30
CA THR A 3 4.41 -10.31 15.36
C THR A 3 4.00 -9.38 14.23
N ALA A 4 2.71 -9.38 13.85
CA ALA A 4 2.20 -8.45 12.85
C ALA A 4 2.50 -6.97 13.21
N SER A 5 2.49 -6.64 14.51
CA SER A 5 2.85 -5.31 15.02
C SER A 5 4.30 -4.89 14.74
N GLU A 6 5.22 -5.84 14.63
CA GLU A 6 6.63 -5.58 14.29
C GLU A 6 6.83 -5.45 12.78
N LEU A 7 6.02 -6.12 11.97
CA LEU A 7 6.09 -6.09 10.51
C LEU A 7 5.45 -4.85 9.90
N ILE A 8 4.40 -4.29 10.52
CA ILE A 8 3.67 -3.12 10.00
C ILE A 8 4.60 -1.90 9.82
N PRO A 9 5.44 -1.49 10.79
CA PRO A 9 6.37 -0.38 10.59
C PRO A 9 7.36 -0.61 9.45
N GLU A 10 7.81 -1.86 9.28
CA GLU A 10 8.74 -2.22 8.21
C GLU A 10 8.07 -2.19 6.83
N PHE A 11 6.86 -2.74 6.75
CA PHE A 11 5.98 -2.62 5.59
C PHE A 11 5.75 -1.16 5.23
N GLU A 12 5.34 -0.32 6.18
CA GLU A 12 5.08 1.11 5.94
C GLU A 12 6.33 1.80 5.38
N LYS A 13 7.51 1.51 5.93
CA LYS A 13 8.78 2.08 5.46
C LYS A 13 9.07 1.68 4.01
N LEU A 14 9.02 0.38 3.71
CA LEU A 14 9.31 -0.13 2.37
C LEU A 14 8.28 0.34 1.34
N PHE A 15 7.00 0.31 1.71
CA PHE A 15 5.91 0.71 0.83
C PHE A 15 5.97 2.21 0.50
N ARG A 16 6.33 3.07 1.46
CA ARG A 16 6.59 4.50 1.20
C ARG A 16 7.70 4.71 0.17
N GLN A 17 8.80 3.95 0.26
CA GLN A 17 9.89 4.03 -0.70
C GLN A 17 9.43 3.63 -2.11
N LYS A 18 8.62 2.57 -2.23
CA LYS A 18 8.06 2.14 -3.52
C LYS A 18 7.11 3.17 -4.12
N LEU A 19 6.21 3.74 -3.32
CA LEU A 19 5.27 4.77 -3.80
C LEU A 19 5.97 6.04 -4.29
N GLN A 20 7.11 6.41 -3.68
CA GLN A 20 7.92 7.55 -4.13
C GLN A 20 8.47 7.38 -5.55
N LEU A 21 8.75 6.14 -6.00
CA LEU A 21 9.18 5.87 -7.38
C LEU A 21 8.14 6.27 -8.42
N ASN A 22 6.87 6.30 -8.04
CA ASN A 22 5.75 6.74 -8.88
C ASN A 22 5.20 8.11 -8.46
N ASN A 23 5.94 8.88 -7.65
CA ASN A 23 5.53 10.17 -7.10
C ASN A 23 4.17 10.13 -6.36
N CYS A 24 3.80 8.96 -5.83
CA CYS A 24 2.59 8.77 -5.05
C CYS A 24 2.83 9.16 -3.59
N ARG A 25 1.81 9.71 -2.94
CA ARG A 25 1.85 10.09 -1.52
C ARG A 25 1.04 9.12 -0.69
N LEU A 26 1.57 8.72 0.47
CA LEU A 26 0.88 7.86 1.44
C LEU A 26 0.53 8.65 2.70
N LYS A 27 -0.75 8.71 3.04
CA LYS A 27 -1.27 9.36 4.24
C LYS A 27 -2.01 8.35 5.10
N LYS A 28 -1.61 8.22 6.37
CA LYS A 28 -2.34 7.41 7.36
C LYS A 28 -3.64 8.14 7.74
N LYS A 29 -4.76 7.42 7.76
CA LYS A 29 -6.06 7.94 8.22
C LYS A 29 -6.15 7.82 9.75
N LYS A 30 -7.19 8.44 10.33
CA LYS A 30 -7.46 8.35 11.79
C LYS A 30 -7.80 6.92 12.23
N GLN A 31 -8.50 6.18 11.37
CA GLN A 31 -8.78 4.77 11.61
C GLN A 31 -7.47 3.98 11.52
N GLU A 32 -7.28 3.08 12.48
CA GLU A 32 -6.14 2.18 12.48
C GLU A 32 -6.10 1.37 11.18
N ASN A 33 -4.90 1.05 10.70
CA ASN A 33 -4.69 0.24 9.50
C ASN A 33 -5.36 0.78 8.22
N ASN A 34 -5.68 2.08 8.16
CA ASN A 34 -6.27 2.73 7.00
C ASN A 34 -5.36 3.82 6.44
N TYR A 35 -5.20 3.83 5.12
CA TYR A 35 -4.31 4.74 4.41
C TYR A 35 -4.97 5.25 3.13
N GLU A 36 -4.59 6.47 2.77
CA GLU A 36 -4.93 7.11 1.52
C GLU A 36 -3.65 7.22 0.68
N ILE A 37 -3.74 6.79 -0.56
CA ILE A 37 -2.68 6.92 -1.55
C ILE A 37 -3.17 7.90 -2.61
N THR A 38 -2.43 8.99 -2.82
CA THR A 38 -2.74 10.00 -3.83
C THR A 38 -1.71 9.95 -4.95
N THR A 39 -2.17 9.83 -6.19
CA THR A 39 -1.30 9.85 -7.39
C THR A 39 -1.01 11.30 -7.82
N PRO A 40 0.02 11.53 -8.68
CA PRO A 40 0.23 12.83 -9.31
C PRO A 40 -0.97 13.34 -10.12
N ALA A 41 -1.77 12.42 -10.68
CA ALA A 41 -2.99 12.73 -11.41
C ALA A 41 -4.20 13.02 -10.49
N LYS A 42 -3.98 13.06 -9.17
CA LYS A 42 -4.99 13.27 -8.13
C LYS A 42 -6.02 12.14 -7.99
N ASP A 43 -5.73 10.95 -8.54
CA ASP A 43 -6.49 9.76 -8.19
C ASP A 43 -6.26 9.43 -6.71
N ILE A 44 -7.30 8.89 -6.07
CA ILE A 44 -7.25 8.48 -4.68
C ILE A 44 -7.54 6.98 -4.57
N PHE A 45 -6.65 6.28 -3.88
CA PHE A 45 -6.84 4.89 -3.50
C PHE A 45 -6.86 4.77 -1.98
N LEU A 46 -7.78 3.98 -1.45
CA LEU A 46 -7.83 3.64 -0.04
C LEU A 46 -7.24 2.25 0.14
N MET A 47 -6.23 2.16 0.99
CA MET A 47 -5.57 0.92 1.37
C MET A 47 -5.89 0.64 2.83
N TYR A 48 -6.34 -0.57 3.14
CA TYR A 48 -6.64 -0.96 4.50
C TYR A 48 -6.50 -2.47 4.74
N TRP A 49 -6.41 -2.88 6.00
CA TRP A 49 -6.46 -4.30 6.39
C TRP A 49 -7.20 -4.46 7.73
N CYS A 50 -7.83 -5.62 7.90
CA CYS A 50 -8.36 -6.07 9.19
C CYS A 50 -7.29 -6.91 9.90
N ASP A 51 -6.76 -7.91 9.18
CA ASP A 51 -5.67 -8.77 9.62
C ASP A 51 -4.48 -8.63 8.67
N PHE A 52 -3.33 -8.23 9.18
CA PHE A 52 -2.12 -8.12 8.34
C PHE A 52 -1.53 -9.53 8.12
N PRO A 53 -1.13 -9.91 6.88
CA PRO A 53 -0.86 -9.06 5.71
C PRO A 53 -1.96 -9.00 4.64
N GLU A 54 -3.23 -9.29 4.97
CA GLU A 54 -4.35 -9.23 4.02
C GLU A 54 -4.77 -7.78 3.72
N ILE A 55 -4.05 -7.16 2.78
CA ILE A 55 -4.26 -5.76 2.41
C ILE A 55 -5.28 -5.63 1.28
N LYS A 56 -6.30 -4.81 1.51
CA LYS A 56 -7.29 -4.41 0.52
C LYS A 56 -6.92 -3.04 -0.06
N LEU A 57 -7.09 -2.90 -1.37
CA LEU A 57 -6.91 -1.65 -2.11
C LEU A 57 -8.18 -1.38 -2.92
N ILE A 58 -8.78 -0.21 -2.70
CA ILE A 58 -9.96 0.24 -3.42
C ILE A 58 -9.71 1.62 -4.03
N TYR A 59 -10.20 1.83 -5.25
CA TYR A 59 -10.21 3.16 -5.87
C TYR A 59 -11.37 3.98 -5.30
N GLN A 60 -11.10 5.21 -4.85
CA GLN A 60 -12.14 6.16 -4.46
C GLN A 60 -12.57 6.97 -5.68
N PRO A 61 -13.85 6.91 -6.08
CA PRO A 61 -14.34 7.64 -7.26
C PRO A 61 -14.38 9.14 -6.97
N VAL A 62 -13.30 9.84 -7.32
CA VAL A 62 -13.17 11.31 -7.23
C VAL A 62 -13.23 12.01 -8.59
N GLY A 63 -13.60 11.26 -9.63
CA GLY A 63 -13.69 11.73 -11.01
C GLY A 63 -13.79 10.56 -11.99
N ILE A 64 -13.50 10.83 -13.26
CA ILE A 64 -13.52 9.81 -14.33
C ILE A 64 -12.32 8.88 -14.14
N ARG A 65 -12.60 7.58 -14.01
CA ARG A 65 -11.56 6.54 -13.99
C ARG A 65 -10.94 6.42 -15.38
N THR A 66 -9.67 6.78 -15.50
CA THR A 66 -8.94 6.78 -16.78
C THR A 66 -8.09 5.53 -16.96
N LYS A 67 -7.53 5.33 -18.16
CA LYS A 67 -6.49 4.32 -18.39
C LYS A 67 -5.27 4.54 -17.46
N GLN A 68 -4.93 5.80 -17.19
CA GLN A 68 -3.84 6.14 -16.27
C GLN A 68 -4.16 5.71 -14.83
N THR A 69 -5.41 5.89 -14.38
CA THR A 69 -5.88 5.41 -13.07
C THR A 69 -5.67 3.90 -12.93
N ILE A 70 -5.95 3.12 -13.98
CA ILE A 70 -5.74 1.67 -13.98
C ILE A 70 -4.26 1.31 -13.88
N LEU A 71 -3.38 2.04 -14.56
CA LEU A 71 -1.93 1.83 -14.47
C LEU A 71 -1.40 2.09 -13.06
N TYR A 72 -1.84 3.16 -12.41
CA TYR A 72 -1.49 3.43 -11.01
C TYR A 72 -2.04 2.36 -10.07
N GLU A 73 -3.27 1.90 -10.26
CA GLU A 73 -3.82 0.83 -9.43
C GLU A 73 -2.96 -0.44 -9.50
N ARG A 74 -2.57 -0.85 -10.71
CA ARG A 74 -1.70 -2.01 -10.92
C ARG A 74 -0.35 -1.83 -10.24
N ALA A 75 0.31 -0.70 -10.47
CA ALA A 75 1.60 -0.40 -9.84
C ALA A 75 1.52 -0.41 -8.30
N ILE A 76 0.46 0.17 -7.72
CA ILE A 76 0.26 0.15 -6.27
C ILE A 76 0.06 -1.28 -5.75
N ARG A 77 -0.72 -2.11 -6.46
CA ARG A 77 -0.91 -3.53 -6.09
C ARG A 77 0.40 -4.31 -6.16
N ASP A 78 1.18 -4.12 -7.22
CA ASP A 78 2.48 -4.77 -7.38
C ASP A 78 3.44 -4.38 -6.25
N HIS A 79 3.43 -3.11 -5.83
CA HIS A 79 4.20 -2.64 -4.68
C HIS A 79 3.75 -3.27 -3.37
N ILE A 80 2.44 -3.40 -3.13
CA ILE A 80 1.90 -4.08 -1.95
C ILE A 80 2.40 -5.53 -1.91
N ILE A 81 2.24 -6.26 -3.02
CA ILE A 81 2.67 -7.66 -3.14
C ILE A 81 4.17 -7.78 -2.85
N PHE A 82 4.99 -6.98 -3.53
CA PHE A 82 6.43 -6.96 -3.33
C PHE A 82 6.80 -6.75 -1.85
N CYS A 83 6.18 -5.77 -1.19
CA CYS A 83 6.49 -5.44 0.19
C CYS A 83 6.09 -6.56 1.15
N VAL A 84 4.92 -7.17 0.96
CA VAL A 84 4.46 -8.30 1.78
C VAL A 84 5.37 -9.52 1.59
N SER A 85 5.69 -9.90 0.35
CA SER A 85 6.58 -11.02 0.07
C SER A 85 7.98 -10.81 0.65
N SER A 86 8.53 -9.59 0.52
CA SER A 86 9.85 -9.27 1.08
C SER A 86 9.93 -9.43 2.60
N LEU A 87 8.80 -9.27 3.30
CA LEU A 87 8.71 -9.46 4.75
C LEU A 87 8.48 -10.93 5.13
N GLN A 88 7.71 -11.66 4.32
CA GLN A 88 7.52 -13.11 4.49
C GLN A 88 8.83 -13.88 4.31
N ASP A 89 9.67 -13.49 3.35
CA ASP A 89 10.99 -14.10 3.16
C ASP A 89 11.89 -13.90 4.39
N LYS A 90 11.77 -12.76 5.09
CA LYS A 90 12.49 -12.52 6.35
C LYS A 90 12.00 -13.39 7.49
N LEU A 91 10.70 -13.73 7.51
CA LEU A 91 10.13 -14.66 8.48
C LEU A 91 10.56 -16.11 8.24
N ALA A 92 10.78 -16.49 6.98
CA ALA A 92 11.18 -17.85 6.61
C ALA A 92 12.67 -18.14 6.81
N LEU A 93 13.50 -17.11 6.98
CA LEU A 93 14.95 -17.20 7.18
C LEU A 93 15.39 -17.15 8.66
N LEU A 94 14.45 -17.15 9.59
CA LEU A 94 14.65 -17.16 11.04
C LEU A 94 14.09 -18.44 11.66
#